data_AF-A0A416ZGF2-F1
#
_entry.id   AF-A0A416ZGF2-F1
#
_cell.length_a   1.000
_cell.length_b   1.000
_cell.length_c   1.000
_cell.angle_alpha   90.00
_cell.angle_beta   90.00
_cell.angle_gamma   90.00
#
_symmetry.space_group_name_H-M   'P 1'
#
loop_
_entity.id
_entity.type
_entity.pdbx_description
1 polymer ?
#
loop_
_entity_poly.entity_id
_entity_poly.type
_entity_poly.pdbx_seq_one_letter_code
_entity_poly.pdbx_strand_id
1 'polypeptide(L)'
;MSVVKPAIDDLLEKTDHNRFLLSALASQRASDINNMLRGQHNRVLAVQDTDDLTVLLSGKDTISMAMEEIVDGTISYDHARYEAALGHIDPSEA
;
A
#
# COMPACT_ATOMS: atom_id res chain seq x y z
N MET A 1 16.37 2.95 -6.14
CA MET A 1 14.99 3.51 -6.16
C MET A 1 15.08 4.97 -5.81
N SER A 2 14.35 5.83 -6.51
CA SER A 2 14.31 7.26 -6.20
C SER A 2 13.18 7.50 -5.20
N VAL A 3 13.45 8.22 -4.11
CA VAL A 3 12.42 8.57 -3.11
C VAL A 3 11.35 9.51 -3.65
N VAL A 4 11.58 10.11 -4.83
CA VAL A 4 10.63 11.00 -5.51
C VAL A 4 9.81 10.30 -6.59
N LYS A 5 9.91 8.97 -6.73
CA LYS A 5 9.10 8.18 -7.66
C LYS A 5 8.30 7.11 -6.89
N PRO A 6 7.03 6.86 -7.28
CA PRO A 6 6.23 7.62 -8.25
C PRO A 6 6.00 9.07 -7.81
N ALA A 7 5.62 9.95 -8.75
CA ALA A 7 5.45 11.37 -8.45
C ALA A 7 4.28 11.55 -7.46
N ILE A 8 4.43 12.48 -6.52
CA ILE A 8 3.42 12.67 -5.47
C ILE A 8 2.08 13.13 -6.03
N ASP A 9 2.09 13.90 -7.12
CA ASP A 9 0.87 14.39 -7.75
C ASP A 9 0.05 13.23 -8.34
N ASP A 10 0.71 12.26 -8.98
CA ASP A 10 0.06 11.05 -9.52
C ASP A 10 -0.60 10.21 -8.41
N LEU A 11 0.05 10.13 -7.24
CA LEU A 11 -0.48 9.42 -6.08
C LEU A 11 -1.69 10.14 -5.48
N LEU A 12 -1.63 11.47 -5.36
CA LEU A 12 -2.71 12.28 -4.79
C LEU A 12 -3.96 12.29 -5.67
N GLU A 13 -3.80 12.22 -7.00
CA GLU A 13 -4.92 12.07 -7.92
C GLU A 13 -5.72 10.79 -7.66
N LYS A 14 -5.06 9.72 -7.16
CA LYS A 14 -5.70 8.44 -6.83
C LYS A 14 -6.36 8.40 -5.45
N THR A 15 -6.20 9.45 -4.62
CA THR A 15 -6.62 9.42 -3.22
C THR A 15 -7.34 10.71 -2.81
N ASP A 16 -8.26 11.21 -3.64
CA ASP A 16 -9.05 12.44 -3.41
C ASP A 16 -8.20 13.64 -2.98
N HIS A 17 -6.95 13.74 -3.46
CA HIS A 17 -5.97 14.74 -3.04
C HIS A 17 -5.73 14.79 -1.51
N ASN A 18 -6.08 13.72 -0.79
CA ASN A 18 -5.93 13.60 0.65
C ASN A 18 -4.66 12.81 1.00
N ARG A 19 -3.63 13.53 1.45
CA ARG A 19 -2.35 12.95 1.88
C ARG A 19 -2.46 11.93 3.02
N PHE A 20 -3.46 12.06 3.89
CA PHE A 20 -3.65 11.13 5.00
C PHE A 20 -4.27 9.82 4.53
N LEU A 21 -5.20 9.89 3.57
CA LEU A 21 -5.75 8.73 2.90
C LEU A 21 -4.65 7.97 2.14
N LEU A 22 -3.82 8.68 1.38
CA LEU A 22 -2.66 8.10 0.71
C LEU A 22 -1.73 7.38 1.68
N SER A 23 -1.35 8.03 2.78
CA SER A 23 -0.47 7.44 3.79
C SER A 23 -1.08 6.19 4.41
N ALA A 24 -2.39 6.20 4.71
CA ALA A 24 -3.07 5.06 5.30
C ALA A 24 -3.17 3.89 4.31
N LEU A 25 -3.58 4.15 3.07
CA LEU A 25 -3.72 3.15 2.01
C LEU A 25 -2.38 2.48 1.69
N ALA A 26 -1.32 3.28 1.48
CA ALA A 26 0.01 2.75 1.19
C ALA A 26 0.58 1.94 2.36
N SER A 27 0.39 2.39 3.61
CA SER A 27 0.87 1.68 4.80
C SER A 27 0.14 0.36 5.03
N GLN A 28 -1.18 0.35 4.82
CA GLN A 28 -1.97 -0.88 4.89
C GLN A 28 -1.48 -1.89 3.86
N ARG A 29 -1.33 -1.46 2.60
CA ARG A 29 -0.88 -2.34 1.53
C ARG A 29 0.54 -2.86 1.74
N ALA A 30 1.46 -2.01 2.17
CA ALA A 30 2.83 -2.42 2.47
C ALA A 30 2.89 -3.47 3.59
N SER A 31 1.99 -3.37 4.58
CA SER A 31 1.83 -4.38 5.64
C SER A 31 1.30 -5.70 5.09
N ASP A 32 0.35 -5.67 4.15
CA ASP A 32 -0.16 -6.87 3.48
C ASP A 32 0.94 -7.58 2.69
N ILE A 33 1.76 -6.82 1.94
CA ILE A 33 2.91 -7.36 1.20
C ILE A 33 3.93 -7.99 2.16
N ASN A 34 4.24 -7.31 3.27
CA ASN A 34 5.14 -7.84 4.31
C ASN A 34 4.61 -9.15 4.92
N ASN A 35 3.32 -9.23 5.22
CA ASN A 35 2.68 -10.43 5.74
C ASN A 35 2.72 -11.57 4.72
N MET A 36 2.50 -11.26 3.43
CA MET A 36 2.61 -12.23 2.34
C MET A 36 4.04 -12.78 2.21
N LEU A 37 5.06 -11.92 2.17
CA LEU A 37 6.47 -12.32 2.08
C LEU A 37 6.90 -13.18 3.26
N ARG A 38 6.53 -12.78 4.50
CA ARG A 38 6.78 -13.61 5.70
C ARG A 38 6.07 -14.95 5.62
N GLY A 39 4.82 -14.98 5.16
CA GLY A 39 4.06 -16.21 4.99
C GLY A 39 4.68 -17.16 3.98
N GLN A 40 5.19 -16.64 2.85
CA GLN A 40 5.92 -17.44 1.86
C GLN A 40 7.24 -17.97 2.42
N HIS A 41 8.02 -17.11 3.09
CA HIS A 41 9.27 -17.51 3.74
C HIS A 41 9.07 -18.66 4.75
N ASN A 42 8.05 -18.57 5.61
CA ASN A 42 7.75 -19.63 6.57
C ASN A 42 7.35 -20.96 5.91
N ARG A 43 6.67 -20.92 4.76
CA ARG A 43 6.32 -22.12 3.99
C ARG A 43 7.55 -22.74 3.33
N VAL A 44 8.48 -21.91 2.84
CA VAL A 44 9.71 -22.40 2.20
C VAL A 44 10.70 -22.98 3.22
N LEU A 45 10.87 -22.33 4.38
CA LEU A 45 11.68 -22.86 5.48
C LEU A 45 11.19 -24.24 5.97
N ALA A 46 9.89 -24.51 5.89
CA ALA A 46 9.34 -25.82 6.25
C ALA A 46 9.67 -26.92 5.23
N VAL A 47 10.19 -26.58 4.04
CA VAL A 47 10.29 -27.51 2.91
C VAL A 47 11.69 -28.09 2.69
N GLN A 48 12.84 -27.40 2.89
CA GLN A 48 14.21 -27.98 3.08
C GLN A 48 15.31 -26.88 3.19
N ASP A 49 16.47 -27.24 3.79
CA ASP A 49 17.72 -26.45 3.92
C ASP A 49 18.15 -25.79 2.60
N THR A 50 18.22 -24.46 2.54
CA THR A 50 19.19 -23.69 1.73
C THR A 50 19.09 -22.20 2.06
N ASP A 51 20.21 -21.63 2.47
CA ASP A 51 20.39 -20.30 3.07
C ASP A 51 20.29 -19.10 2.10
N ASP A 52 19.81 -19.25 0.87
CA ASP A 52 19.95 -18.20 -0.16
C ASP A 52 18.66 -17.42 -0.50
N LEU A 53 17.51 -17.77 0.06
CA LEU A 53 16.23 -17.23 -0.44
C LEU A 53 15.85 -15.84 0.11
N THR A 54 16.21 -15.55 1.36
CA THR A 54 15.69 -14.36 2.07
C THR A 54 16.34 -13.05 1.58
N VAL A 55 17.55 -13.14 1.00
CA VAL A 55 18.30 -11.98 0.46
C VAL A 55 17.92 -11.65 -0.98
N LEU A 56 17.35 -12.61 -1.73
CA LEU A 56 17.06 -12.47 -3.17
C LEU A 56 15.64 -11.99 -3.48
N LEU A 57 14.67 -12.12 -2.56
CA LEU A 57 13.24 -11.98 -2.91
C LEU A 57 12.60 -10.59 -2.84
N SER A 58 13.21 -9.57 -2.21
CA SER A 58 12.75 -8.19 -2.44
C SER A 58 13.77 -7.16 -1.96
N GLY A 59 14.72 -6.80 -2.83
CA GLY A 59 15.45 -5.54 -2.66
C GLY A 59 14.57 -4.29 -2.83
N LYS A 60 13.27 -4.46 -3.16
CA LYS A 60 12.29 -3.40 -3.24
C LYS A 60 11.62 -3.19 -1.89
N ASP A 61 11.63 -1.93 -1.44
CA ASP A 61 10.88 -1.45 -0.28
C ASP A 61 9.36 -1.66 -0.49
N THR A 62 8.65 -2.16 0.52
CA THR A 62 7.23 -2.53 0.38
C THR A 62 6.32 -1.32 0.25
N ILE A 63 6.73 -0.17 0.79
CA ILE A 63 6.02 1.09 0.59
C ILE A 63 6.13 1.52 -0.86
N SER A 64 7.32 1.41 -1.46
CA SER A 64 7.55 1.70 -2.88
C SER A 64 6.70 0.81 -3.78
N MET A 65 6.59 -0.49 -3.47
CA MET A 65 5.70 -1.40 -4.21
C MET A 65 4.22 -1.02 -4.05
N ALA A 66 3.79 -0.65 -2.86
CA ALA A 66 2.42 -0.19 -2.63
C ALA A 66 2.12 1.09 -3.42
N MET A 67 3.05 2.05 -3.44
CA MET A 67 2.89 3.29 -4.21
C MET A 67 2.83 3.03 -5.72
N GLU A 68 3.64 2.11 -6.24
CA GLU A 68 3.55 1.66 -7.64
C GLU A 68 2.15 1.09 -7.95
N GLU A 69 1.64 0.18 -7.12
CA GLU A 69 0.31 -0.42 -7.32
C GLU A 69 -0.86 0.58 -7.22
N ILE A 70 -0.73 1.64 -6.40
CA ILE A 70 -1.71 2.73 -6.32
C ILE A 70 -1.75 3.52 -7.63
N VAL A 71 -0.59 3.94 -8.16
CA VAL A 71 -0.52 4.69 -9.42
C VAL A 71 -1.04 3.87 -10.59
N ASP A 72 -0.66 2.60 -10.65
CA ASP A 72 -1.11 1.66 -11.68
C ASP A 72 -2.62 1.35 -11.57
N GLY A 73 -3.27 1.72 -10.47
CA GLY A 73 -4.69 1.45 -10.21
C GLY A 73 -4.99 -0.01 -9.91
N THR A 74 -3.96 -0.79 -9.57
CA THR A 74 -4.11 -2.21 -9.16
C THR A 74 -4.83 -2.29 -7.81
N ILE A 75 -4.62 -1.29 -6.95
CA ILE A 75 -5.31 -1.15 -5.68
C ILE A 75 -5.98 0.22 -5.57
N SER A 76 -7.05 0.28 -4.78
CA SER A 76 -7.76 1.50 -4.41
C SER A 76 -8.44 1.31 -3.05
N TYR A 77 -9.11 2.34 -2.56
CA TYR A 77 -9.91 2.32 -1.33
C TYR A 77 -11.40 2.26 -1.65
N ASP A 78 -12.19 1.86 -0.66
CA ASP A 78 -13.65 1.90 -0.72
C ASP A 78 -14.13 3.35 -0.50
N HIS A 79 -14.52 4.00 -1.59
CA HIS A 79 -14.97 5.40 -1.56
C HIS A 79 -16.25 5.58 -0.75
N ALA A 80 -17.23 4.66 -0.84
CA ALA A 80 -18.47 4.79 -0.08
C ALA A 80 -18.22 4.70 1.44
N ARG A 81 -17.34 3.77 1.84
CA ARG A 81 -16.91 3.66 3.24
C ARG A 81 -16.11 4.87 3.69
N TYR A 82 -15.28 5.43 2.82
CA TYR A 82 -14.48 6.62 3.10
C TYR A 82 -15.37 7.85 3.33
N GLU A 83 -16.30 8.13 2.42
CA GLU A 83 -17.27 9.22 2.52
C GLU A 83 -18.14 9.11 3.79
N ALA A 84 -18.64 7.91 4.08
CA ALA A 84 -19.41 7.66 5.29
C ALA A 84 -18.61 7.95 6.58
N ALA A 85 -17.30 7.70 6.57
CA ALA A 85 -16.42 7.95 7.71
C ALA A 85 -16.08 9.43 7.89
N LEU A 86 -16.12 10.23 6.83
CA LEU A 86 -15.90 11.68 6.89
C LEU A 86 -17.07 12.44 7.54
N GLY A 87 -18.25 11.83 7.61
CA GLY A 87 -19.36 12.35 8.41
C GLY A 87 -19.83 13.73 7.97
N HIS A 88 -20.03 13.94 6.66
CA HIS A 88 -20.66 15.15 6.15
C HIS A 88 -22.09 15.27 6.72
N ILE A 89 -22.24 16.02 7.81
CA ILE A 89 -23.45 16.81 8.04
C ILE A 89 -23.28 17.99 7.08
N ASP A 90 -24.19 18.12 6.13
CA ASP A 90 -24.21 19.30 5.27
C ASP A 90 -24.33 20.54 6.17
N PRO A 91 -23.47 21.56 6.05
CA PRO A 91 -23.60 22.77 6.88
C PRO A 91 -24.90 23.53 6.63
N SER A 92 -25.66 23.18 5.59
CA SER A 92 -27.03 23.66 5.35
C SER A 92 -28.12 22.86 6.10
N GLU A 93 -27.77 21.73 6.72
CA GLU A 93 -28.67 20.89 7.51
C GLU A 93 -28.47 21.06 9.04
N ALA A 94 -27.61 22.00 9.47
CA ALA A 94 -27.32 22.33 10.87
C ALA A 94 -28.03 23.61 11.36
#